data_AF-A0A2V7EM70-F1
#
_entry.id   AF-A0A2V7EM70-F1
#
_cell.length_a   1.000
_cell.length_b   1.000
_cell.length_c   1.000
_cell.angle_alpha   90.00
_cell.angle_beta   90.00
_cell.angle_gamma   90.00
#
_symmetry.space_group_name_H-M   'P 1'
#
loop_
_entity.id
_entity.type
_entity.pdbx_description
1 polymer ?
#
loop_
_entity_poly.entity_id
_entity_poly.type
_entity_poly.pdbx_seq_one_letter_code
_entity_poly.pdbx_strand_id
1 'polypeptide(L)'
;LDEYLDIAVFYTRRPFSRGEFVDFMYSQSVPDNATIRIARALSDDPRYTLMTLNNEAEELNIHRIEKFGISEIFEAFISSCWVGVRKPIRRFYHHALGIAHCEPAGTLFIDDRQQNLTPATTLGMNVILFQSASQLRSDLERFLHLEIPGA
;
A
#
# COMPACT_ATOMS: atom_id res chain seq x y z
N LEU A 1 -2.54 8.53 -18.34
CA LEU A 1 -3.33 9.55 -17.62
C LEU A 1 -4.18 10.40 -18.55
N ASP A 2 -3.59 10.95 -19.62
CA ASP A 2 -4.25 12.00 -20.39
C ASP A 2 -5.58 11.61 -21.02
N GLU A 3 -5.61 10.44 -21.67
CA GLU A 3 -6.83 9.87 -22.26
C GLU A 3 -7.93 9.68 -21.21
N TYR A 4 -7.59 9.15 -20.03
CA TYR A 4 -8.55 8.98 -18.95
C TYR A 4 -9.13 10.31 -18.48
N LEU A 5 -8.28 11.33 -18.32
CA LEU A 5 -8.72 12.67 -17.91
C LEU A 5 -9.57 13.34 -19.00
N ASP A 6 -9.28 13.12 -20.29
CA ASP A 6 -10.12 13.58 -21.40
C ASP A 6 -11.53 13.01 -21.29
N ILE A 7 -11.65 11.72 -21.01
CA ILE A 7 -12.95 11.03 -20.94
C ILE A 7 -13.69 11.37 -19.64
N ALA A 8 -13.01 11.39 -18.49
CA ALA A 8 -13.64 11.47 -17.19
C ALA A 8 -13.88 12.91 -16.71
N VAL A 9 -12.96 13.84 -17.01
CA VAL A 9 -12.96 15.19 -16.44
C VAL A 9 -13.14 16.24 -17.53
N PHE A 10 -12.36 16.18 -18.59
CA PHE A 10 -12.28 17.20 -19.65
C PHE A 10 -13.16 16.90 -20.88
N TYR A 11 -14.10 15.94 -20.77
CA TYR A 11 -15.12 15.70 -21.80
C TYR A 11 -16.05 16.91 -22.01
N THR A 12 -16.01 17.85 -21.07
CA THR A 12 -16.67 19.15 -21.12
C THR A 12 -15.71 20.23 -20.63
N ARG A 13 -16.02 21.49 -20.96
CA ARG A 13 -15.20 22.64 -20.55
C ARG A 13 -15.16 22.76 -19.03
N ARG A 14 -13.96 22.95 -18.48
CA ARG A 14 -13.74 23.17 -17.05
C ARG A 14 -13.22 24.59 -16.77
N PRO A 15 -13.48 25.14 -15.56
CA PRO A 15 -12.96 26.44 -15.15
C PRO A 15 -11.49 26.39 -14.68
N PHE A 16 -10.86 25.21 -14.73
CA PHE A 16 -9.45 24.97 -14.40
C PHE A 16 -8.79 24.18 -15.54
N SER A 17 -7.47 24.30 -15.63
CA SER A 17 -6.63 23.58 -16.57
C SER A 17 -6.37 22.14 -16.14
N ARG A 18 -5.84 21.34 -17.08
CA ARG A 18 -5.35 20.00 -16.79
C ARG A 18 -4.22 19.98 -15.77
N GLY A 19 -3.26 20.89 -15.93
CA GLY A 19 -2.13 21.01 -15.01
C GLY A 19 -2.59 21.25 -13.57
N GLU A 20 -3.46 22.24 -13.36
CA GLU A 20 -4.04 22.52 -12.04
C GLU A 20 -4.79 21.33 -11.44
N PHE A 21 -5.50 20.57 -12.27
CA PHE A 21 -6.20 19.37 -11.81
C PHE A 21 -5.23 18.25 -11.39
N VAL A 22 -4.17 18.01 -12.17
CA VAL A 22 -3.14 17.02 -11.86
C VAL A 22 -2.34 17.42 -10.61
N ASP A 23 -1.96 18.69 -10.50
CA ASP A 23 -1.29 19.24 -9.31
C ASP A 23 -2.17 19.09 -8.07
N PHE A 24 -3.47 19.37 -8.21
CA PHE A 24 -4.45 19.13 -7.15
C PHE A 24 -4.49 17.64 -6.75
N MET A 25 -4.60 16.71 -7.71
CA MET A 25 -4.58 15.27 -7.43
C MET A 25 -3.33 14.85 -6.64
N TYR A 26 -2.14 15.29 -7.06
CA TYR A 26 -0.89 14.98 -6.38
C TYR A 26 -0.79 15.60 -4.98
N SER A 27 -1.32 16.82 -4.79
CA SER A 27 -1.34 17.48 -3.48
C SER A 27 -2.17 16.74 -2.42
N GLN A 28 -3.11 15.88 -2.83
CA GLN A 28 -3.92 15.10 -1.89
C GLN A 28 -3.14 13.93 -1.27
N SER A 29 -1.97 13.58 -1.81
CA SER A 29 -1.10 12.59 -1.21
C SER A 29 -0.26 13.21 -0.10
N VAL A 30 -0.57 12.85 1.15
CA VAL A 30 0.14 13.28 2.35
C VAL A 30 0.74 12.05 3.05
N PRO A 31 2.03 12.08 3.44
CA PRO A 31 2.65 10.96 4.12
C PRO A 31 2.22 10.89 5.59
N ASP A 32 1.96 9.67 6.08
CA ASP A 32 1.97 9.40 7.51
C ASP A 32 3.40 9.03 7.93
N ASN A 33 4.15 10.04 8.38
CA ASN A 33 5.55 9.88 8.74
C ASN A 33 5.76 8.90 9.90
N ALA A 34 4.80 8.76 10.82
CA ALA A 34 4.92 7.81 11.93
C ALA A 34 4.81 6.37 11.43
N THR A 35 3.84 6.09 10.55
CA THR A 35 3.70 4.78 9.91
C THR A 35 4.89 4.46 9.00
N ILE A 36 5.41 5.44 8.25
CA ILE A 36 6.62 5.25 7.43
C ILE A 36 7.84 4.88 8.28
N ARG A 37 8.03 5.51 9.45
CA ARG A 37 9.12 5.14 10.37
C ARG A 37 9.00 3.71 10.87
N ILE A 38 7.79 3.26 11.19
CA ILE A 38 7.54 1.86 11.60
C ILE A 38 7.93 0.89 10.47
N ALA A 39 7.51 1.18 9.23
CA ALA A 39 7.85 0.34 8.08
C ALA A 39 9.37 0.32 7.82
N ARG A 40 10.05 1.47 7.91
CA ARG A 40 11.53 1.57 7.81
C ARG A 40 12.24 0.75 8.87
N ALA A 41 11.81 0.84 10.12
CA ALA A 41 12.41 0.08 11.20
C ALA A 41 12.27 -1.45 10.98
N LEU A 42 11.18 -1.90 10.36
CA LEU A 42 11.00 -3.30 9.99
C LEU A 42 11.81 -3.71 8.75
N SER A 43 12.00 -2.83 7.76
CA SER A 43 12.80 -3.13 6.57
C SER A 43 14.29 -3.31 6.88
N ASP A 44 14.78 -2.74 7.98
CA ASP A 44 16.17 -2.92 8.43
C ASP A 44 16.44 -4.31 9.05
N ASP A 45 15.38 -5.06 9.40
CA ASP A 45 15.50 -6.40 9.98
C ASP A 45 15.42 -7.48 8.89
N PRO A 46 16.50 -8.23 8.62
CA PRO A 46 16.57 -9.18 7.52
C PRO A 46 15.65 -10.40 7.68
N ARG A 47 14.97 -10.53 8.83
CA ARG A 47 13.95 -11.57 9.05
C ARG A 47 12.64 -11.29 8.31
N TYR A 48 12.42 -10.05 7.87
CA TYR A 48 11.18 -9.63 7.23
C TYR A 48 11.44 -9.13 5.81
N THR A 49 10.65 -9.63 4.87
CA THR A 49 10.55 -9.08 3.51
C THR A 49 9.29 -8.23 3.44
N LEU A 50 9.46 -6.95 3.13
CA LEU A 50 8.35 -6.01 3.05
C LEU A 50 7.97 -5.80 1.58
N MET A 51 6.69 -5.98 1.26
CA MET A 51 6.12 -5.71 -0.07
C MET A 51 4.84 -4.89 0.07
N THR A 52 4.53 -4.07 -0.93
CA THR A 52 3.23 -3.38 -0.97
C THR A 52 2.19 -4.24 -1.70
N LEU A 53 0.93 -4.17 -1.26
CA LEU A 53 -0.21 -4.73 -1.98
C LEU A 53 -1.33 -3.68 -1.98
N ASN A 54 -1.44 -2.86 -3.02
CA ASN A 54 -2.33 -1.69 -3.03
C ASN A 54 -3.22 -1.59 -4.27
N ASN A 55 -4.33 -0.85 -4.10
CA ASN A 55 -5.19 -0.44 -5.21
C ASN A 55 -4.85 1.02 -5.52
N GLU A 56 -4.26 1.29 -6.67
CA GLU A 56 -3.90 2.66 -7.05
C GLU A 56 -3.83 2.80 -8.57
N ALA A 57 -4.06 4.02 -9.06
CA ALA A 57 -3.76 4.38 -10.45
C ALA A 57 -2.25 4.53 -10.65
N GLU A 58 -1.73 4.17 -11.81
CA GLU A 58 -0.28 4.13 -12.06
C GLU A 58 0.44 5.44 -11.74
N GLU A 59 -0.10 6.57 -12.21
CA GLU A 59 0.56 7.87 -12.05
C GLU A 59 0.59 8.33 -10.59
N LEU A 60 -0.49 8.11 -9.83
CA LEU A 60 -0.50 8.37 -8.39
C LEU A 60 0.42 7.43 -7.64
N ASN A 61 0.50 6.17 -8.06
CA ASN A 61 1.35 5.18 -7.45
C ASN A 61 2.84 5.57 -7.59
N ILE A 62 3.28 5.87 -8.81
CA ILE A 62 4.65 6.32 -9.11
C ILE A 62 4.96 7.60 -8.32
N HIS A 63 4.07 8.60 -8.38
CA HIS A 63 4.25 9.86 -7.66
C HIS A 63 4.49 9.64 -6.16
N ARG A 64 3.68 8.79 -5.51
CA ARG A 64 3.79 8.52 -4.07
C ARG A 64 5.07 7.75 -3.75
N ILE A 65 5.45 6.79 -4.59
CA ILE A 65 6.67 5.99 -4.39
C ILE A 65 7.90 6.90 -4.40
N GLU A 66 8.02 7.75 -5.43
CA GLU A 66 9.16 8.64 -5.62
C GLU A 66 9.19 9.76 -4.58
N LYS A 67 8.07 10.47 -4.39
CA LYS A 67 8.01 11.65 -3.52
C LYS A 67 8.26 11.34 -2.05
N PHE A 68 7.88 10.15 -1.58
CA PHE A 68 8.00 9.77 -0.17
C PHE A 68 9.11 8.75 0.11
N GLY A 69 9.96 8.45 -0.88
CA GLY A 69 11.08 7.51 -0.71
C GLY A 69 10.61 6.13 -0.27
N ILE A 70 9.48 5.66 -0.80
CA ILE A 70 8.88 4.38 -0.41
C ILE A 70 9.69 3.22 -1.01
N SER A 71 10.36 3.44 -2.15
CA SER A 71 11.25 2.48 -2.82
C SER A 71 12.42 2.02 -1.96
N GLU A 72 12.76 2.75 -0.90
CA GLU A 72 13.83 2.39 0.04
C GLU A 72 13.37 1.36 1.08
N ILE A 73 12.06 1.10 1.19
CA ILE A 73 11.45 0.32 2.29
C ILE A 73 10.95 -1.05 1.82
N PHE A 74 10.43 -1.11 0.59
CA PHE A 74 9.74 -2.29 0.08
C PHE A 74 10.51 -2.92 -1.08
N GLU A 75 10.72 -4.23 -1.02
CA GLU A 75 11.42 -5.00 -2.05
C GLU A 75 10.63 -5.13 -3.35
N ALA A 76 9.29 -5.12 -3.24
CA ALA A 76 8.40 -5.21 -4.38
C ALA A 76 7.12 -4.38 -4.18
N PHE A 77 6.59 -3.90 -5.30
CA PHE A 77 5.37 -3.12 -5.34
C PHE A 77 4.28 -3.84 -6.13
N ILE A 78 3.31 -4.40 -5.43
CA ILE A 78 2.23 -5.20 -6.04
C ILE A 78 0.99 -4.32 -6.13
N SER A 79 0.99 -3.45 -7.14
CA SER A 79 -0.05 -2.44 -7.35
C SER A 79 -1.08 -2.88 -8.38
N SER A 80 -2.36 -2.57 -8.14
CA SER A 80 -3.45 -3.04 -9.01
C SER A 80 -3.34 -2.58 -10.47
N CYS A 81 -2.76 -1.39 -10.69
CA CYS A 81 -2.51 -0.85 -12.03
C CYS A 81 -1.54 -1.72 -12.84
N TRP A 82 -0.56 -2.35 -12.20
CA TRP A 82 0.46 -3.16 -12.85
C TRP A 82 0.08 -4.64 -12.97
N VAL A 83 -0.69 -5.14 -12.00
CA VAL A 83 -1.07 -6.56 -11.94
C VAL A 83 -2.42 -6.82 -12.63
N GLY A 84 -3.22 -5.79 -12.91
CA GLY A 84 -4.52 -5.92 -13.58
C GLY A 84 -5.62 -6.57 -12.71
N VAL A 85 -5.37 -6.70 -11.41
CA VAL A 85 -6.31 -7.23 -10.40
C VAL A 85 -6.19 -6.38 -9.15
N ARG A 86 -7.27 -6.24 -8.38
CA ARG A 86 -7.29 -5.36 -7.19
C ARG A 86 -7.92 -6.05 -5.99
N LYS A 87 -7.61 -5.54 -4.79
CA LYS A 87 -8.30 -5.93 -3.55
C LYS A 87 -9.78 -5.54 -3.64
N PRO A 88 -10.73 -6.34 -3.10
CA PRO A 88 -10.54 -7.56 -2.30
C PRO A 88 -10.62 -8.86 -3.14
N ILE A 89 -10.32 -8.85 -4.44
CA ILE A 89 -10.42 -10.05 -5.27
C ILE A 89 -9.32 -11.05 -4.86
N ARG A 90 -9.72 -12.27 -4.46
CA ARG A 90 -8.83 -13.33 -3.92
C ARG A 90 -7.61 -13.62 -4.79
N ARG A 91 -7.75 -13.56 -6.12
CA ARG A 91 -6.63 -13.77 -7.06
C ARG A 91 -5.47 -12.80 -6.84
N PHE A 92 -5.72 -11.59 -6.37
CA PHE A 92 -4.67 -10.61 -6.12
C PHE A 92 -3.74 -11.02 -4.96
N TYR A 93 -4.31 -11.58 -3.89
CA TYR A 93 -3.57 -12.13 -2.76
C TYR A 93 -2.77 -13.37 -3.18
N HIS A 94 -3.32 -14.23 -4.04
CA HIS A 94 -2.55 -15.35 -4.60
C HIS A 94 -1.37 -14.90 -5.45
N HIS A 95 -1.53 -13.85 -6.26
CA HIS A 95 -0.40 -13.26 -6.99
C HIS A 95 0.67 -12.75 -6.01
N ALA A 96 0.26 -12.06 -4.94
CA ALA A 96 1.17 -11.54 -3.93
C ALA A 96 1.98 -12.66 -3.25
N LEU A 97 1.30 -13.68 -2.75
CA LEU A 97 1.93 -14.85 -2.12
C LEU A 97 2.86 -15.60 -3.09
N GLY A 98 2.45 -15.73 -4.36
CA GLY A 98 3.25 -16.37 -5.40
C GLY A 98 4.52 -15.59 -5.75
N ILE A 99 4.43 -14.27 -5.89
CA ILE A 99 5.58 -13.38 -6.14
C ILE A 99 6.53 -13.39 -4.95
N ALA A 100 5.98 -13.31 -3.73
CA ALA A 100 6.76 -13.32 -2.49
C ALA A 100 7.32 -14.71 -2.14
N HIS A 101 6.89 -15.77 -2.83
CA HIS A 101 7.23 -17.16 -2.51
C HIS A 101 7.03 -17.51 -1.03
N CYS A 102 5.96 -17.02 -0.42
CA CYS A 102 5.68 -17.20 1.00
C CYS A 102 4.39 -18.00 1.25
N GLU A 103 4.38 -18.74 2.35
CA GLU A 103 3.18 -19.41 2.84
C GLU A 103 2.25 -18.40 3.53
N PRO A 104 0.91 -18.54 3.38
CA PRO A 104 -0.05 -17.63 4.03
C PRO A 104 0.17 -17.51 5.54
N ALA A 105 0.40 -18.62 6.24
CA ALA A 105 0.56 -18.65 7.69
C ALA A 105 1.79 -17.87 8.20
N GLY A 106 2.81 -17.70 7.35
CA GLY A 106 4.00 -16.89 7.65
C GLY A 106 3.88 -15.44 7.18
N THR A 107 2.74 -15.04 6.62
CA THR A 107 2.53 -13.72 6.03
C THR A 107 1.59 -12.88 6.90
N LEU A 108 1.95 -11.62 7.10
CA LEU A 108 1.12 -10.62 7.77
C LEU A 108 0.65 -9.57 6.75
N PHE A 109 -0.67 -9.43 6.59
CA PHE A 109 -1.27 -8.43 5.73
C PHE A 109 -1.90 -7.30 6.53
N ILE A 110 -1.58 -6.06 6.17
CA ILE A 110 -1.98 -4.85 6.90
C ILE A 110 -2.77 -3.96 5.94
N ASP A 111 -3.98 -3.60 6.32
CA ASP A 111 -4.88 -2.77 5.50
C ASP A 111 -5.86 -1.99 6.39
N ASP A 112 -6.29 -0.81 5.95
CA ASP A 112 -7.23 0.05 6.66
C ASP A 112 -8.69 -0.39 6.51
N ARG A 113 -8.98 -1.35 5.62
CA ARG A 113 -10.36 -1.75 5.29
C ARG A 113 -10.60 -3.22 5.61
N GLN A 114 -11.57 -3.48 6.49
CA GLN A 114 -11.97 -4.84 6.88
C GLN A 114 -12.28 -5.75 5.67
N GLN A 115 -12.92 -5.22 4.63
CA GLN A 115 -13.24 -5.97 3.41
C GLN A 115 -12.00 -6.49 2.66
N ASN A 116 -10.85 -5.83 2.80
CA ASN A 116 -9.59 -6.27 2.21
C ASN A 116 -8.90 -7.33 3.09
N LEU A 117 -9.24 -7.42 4.37
CA LEU A 117 -8.67 -8.42 5.27
C LEU A 117 -9.37 -9.77 5.14
N THR A 118 -10.68 -9.77 4.89
CA THR A 118 -11.48 -11.01 4.79
C THR A 118 -10.91 -12.05 3.82
N PRO A 119 -10.48 -11.69 2.59
CA PRO A 119 -9.85 -12.65 1.68
C PRO A 119 -8.51 -13.16 2.21
N ALA A 120 -7.68 -12.30 2.81
CA ALA A 120 -6.38 -12.66 3.37
C ALA A 120 -6.55 -13.66 4.53
N THR A 121 -7.47 -13.39 5.46
CA THR A 121 -7.81 -14.32 6.55
C THR A 121 -8.33 -15.65 6.03
N THR A 122 -9.17 -15.65 4.99
CA THR A 122 -9.70 -16.89 4.39
C THR A 122 -8.59 -17.74 3.76
N LEU A 123 -7.50 -17.11 3.31
CA LEU A 123 -6.32 -17.79 2.77
C LEU A 123 -5.36 -18.29 3.86
N GLY A 124 -5.62 -18.00 5.14
CA GLY A 124 -4.76 -18.36 6.25
C GLY A 124 -3.65 -17.35 6.54
N MET A 125 -3.75 -16.12 6.01
CA MET A 125 -2.83 -15.04 6.34
C MET A 125 -3.15 -14.45 7.71
N ASN A 126 -2.11 -13.98 8.40
CA ASN A 126 -2.27 -13.10 9.55
C ASN A 126 -2.70 -11.71 9.05
N VAL A 127 -3.52 -11.01 9.82
CA VAL A 127 -4.03 -9.70 9.43
C VAL A 127 -3.98 -8.70 10.58
N ILE A 128 -3.70 -7.44 10.25
CA ILE A 128 -3.91 -6.28 11.13
C ILE A 128 -4.81 -5.28 10.40
N LEU A 129 -5.90 -4.88 11.06
CA LEU A 129 -6.68 -3.72 10.63
C LEU A 129 -5.95 -2.46 11.07
N PHE A 130 -5.45 -1.69 10.11
CA PHE A 130 -4.74 -0.45 10.38
C PHE A 130 -5.73 0.65 10.80
N GLN A 131 -5.47 1.28 11.94
CA GLN A 131 -6.26 2.41 12.45
C GLN A 131 -5.40 3.63 12.77
N SER A 132 -4.18 3.41 13.24
CA SER A 132 -3.20 4.47 13.51
C SER A 132 -1.78 3.90 13.59
N ALA A 133 -0.77 4.75 13.46
CA ALA A 133 0.63 4.36 13.67
C ALA A 133 0.87 3.77 15.07
N SER A 134 0.26 4.33 16.11
CA SER A 134 0.41 3.83 17.49
C SER A 134 -0.18 2.44 17.68
N GLN A 135 -1.39 2.19 17.16
CA GLN A 135 -2.02 0.88 17.20
C GLN A 135 -1.22 -0.13 16.37
N LEU A 136 -0.80 0.26 15.16
CA LEU A 136 0.01 -0.59 14.30
C LEU A 136 1.29 -1.05 15.00
N ARG A 137 1.99 -0.13 15.66
CA ARG A 137 3.18 -0.45 16.44
C ARG A 137 2.88 -1.47 17.53
N SER A 138 1.89 -1.20 18.39
CA SER A 138 1.55 -2.11 19.50
C SER A 138 1.09 -3.49 19.05
N ASP A 139 0.46 -3.59 17.88
CA ASP A 139 0.06 -4.87 17.31
C ASP A 139 1.24 -5.62 16.69
N LEU A 140 2.13 -4.92 15.98
CA LEU A 140 3.36 -5.50 15.44
C LEU A 140 4.31 -5.99 16.54
N GLU A 141 4.58 -5.17 17.57
CA GLU A 141 5.45 -5.52 18.69
C GLU A 141 4.95 -6.79 19.40
N ARG A 142 3.63 -6.92 19.56
CA ARG A 142 2.99 -8.09 20.15
C ARG A 142 3.04 -9.31 19.24
N PHE A 143 2.76 -9.14 17.95
CA PHE A 143 2.69 -10.22 16.98
C PHE A 143 4.08 -10.78 16.64
N LEU A 144 5.07 -9.91 16.50
CA LEU A 144 6.44 -10.25 16.13
C LEU A 144 7.36 -10.47 17.34
N HIS A 145 6.87 -10.22 18.56
CA HIS A 145 7.62 -10.34 19.82
C HIS A 145 8.92 -9.51 19.80
N LEU A 146 8.84 -8.25 19.40
CA LEU A 146 9.96 -7.31 19.31
C LEU A 146 9.57 -5.91 19.78
N GLU A 147 10.56 -5.04 20.00
CA GLU A 147 10.35 -3.60 20.19
C GLU A 147 10.72 -2.85 18.91
N ILE A 148 9.86 -1.93 18.45
CA ILE A 148 10.12 -1.12 17.25
C ILE A 148 10.74 0.22 17.71
N PRO A 149 12.01 0.52 17.39
CA PRO A 149 12.65 1.76 17.83
C PRO A 149 12.03 3.01 17.22
N GLY A 150 11.97 4.10 18.00
CA GLY A 150 11.90 5.47 17.45
C GLY A 150 10.64 5.87 16.65
N ALA A 151 9.49 5.20 16.84
CA ALA A 151 8.23 5.64 16.23
C ALA A 151 7.68 6.95 16.85
#